data_AF-A0A9Y2MQY9-F1
#
_entry.id   AF-A0A9Y2MQY9-F1
#
_cell.length_a   1.000
_cell.length_b   1.000
_cell.length_c   1.000
_cell.angle_alpha   90.00
_cell.angle_beta   90.00
_cell.angle_gamma   90.00
#
_symmetry.space_group_name_H-M   'P 1'
#
loop_
_entity.id
_entity.type
_entity.pdbx_description
1 polymer ?
#
loop_
_entity_poly.entity_id
_entity_poly.type
_entity_poly.pdbx_seq_one_letter_code
_entity_poly.pdbx_strand_id
1 'polypeptide(L)' 'MAGRLVVDEGRRLPGRGAWLHPAPGCLAKAERKRAFPRALRAQGTLEAAGLREHVAFAAPTTEIGSGTHLEPQ' A
#
# COMPACT_ATOMS: atom_id res chain seq x y z
N MET A 1 -17.24 -9.08 -7.84
CA MET A 1 -16.79 -7.71 -8.14
C MET A 1 -15.44 -7.51 -7.50
N ALA A 2 -14.41 -7.12 -8.26
CA ALA A 2 -13.11 -6.77 -7.69
C ALA A 2 -13.15 -5.32 -7.17
N GLY A 3 -12.61 -5.08 -5.98
CA GLY A 3 -12.48 -3.73 -5.43
C GLY A 3 -11.24 -3.05 -6.01
N ARG A 4 -11.29 -1.73 -6.23
CA ARG A 4 -10.12 -0.94 -6.64
C ARG A 4 -9.47 -0.30 -5.41
N LEU A 5 -8.15 -0.41 -5.31
CA LEU A 5 -7.37 0.36 -4.37
C LEU A 5 -7.05 1.74 -4.95
N VAL A 6 -7.17 2.76 -4.12
CA VAL A 6 -6.84 4.14 -4.48
C VAL A 6 -5.92 4.73 -3.41
N VAL A 7 -4.99 5.58 -3.83
CA VAL A 7 -4.14 6.32 -2.90
C VAL A 7 -4.92 7.53 -2.41
N ASP A 8 -5.05 7.66 -1.10
CA ASP A 8 -5.67 8.81 -0.44
C ASP A 8 -4.62 9.68 0.23
N GLU A 9 -4.03 10.60 -0.54
CA GLU A 9 -3.05 11.56 -0.02
C GLU A 9 -3.68 12.51 1.02
N GLY A 10 -4.96 12.83 0.82
CA GLY A 10 -5.68 13.80 1.64
C GLY A 10 -6.20 13.23 2.96
N ARG A 11 -6.28 11.90 3.11
CA ARG A 11 -6.96 11.20 4.21
C ARG A 11 -8.43 11.59 4.33
N ARG A 12 -9.13 11.69 3.19
CA ARG A 12 -10.51 12.20 3.09
C ARG A 12 -11.49 11.19 2.51
N LEU A 13 -11.03 10.04 2.03
CA LEU A 13 -11.93 9.07 1.42
C LEU A 13 -12.72 8.31 2.49
N PRO A 14 -14.06 8.20 2.34
CA PRO A 14 -14.87 7.43 3.26
C PRO A 14 -14.57 5.93 3.11
N GLY A 15 -14.48 5.22 4.23
CA GLY A 15 -14.30 3.77 4.24
C GLY A 15 -13.15 3.31 5.11
N ARG A 16 -12.61 2.13 4.80
CA ARG A 16 -11.43 1.58 5.48
C ARG A 16 -10.19 1.95 4.70
N GLY A 17 -9.15 2.37 5.40
CA GLY A 17 -7.84 2.68 4.83
C GLY A 17 -6.76 1.75 5.36
N ALA A 18 -5.63 1.71 4.66
CA ALA A 18 -4.41 1.03 5.09
C ALA A 18 -3.22 1.97 4.88
N TRP A 19 -2.26 1.90 5.79
CA TRP A 19 -1.04 2.69 5.71
C TRP A 19 0.09 1.89 5.09
N LEU A 20 0.82 2.52 4.19
CA LEU A 20 1.97 1.94 3.53
C LEU A 20 3.05 3.02 3.39
N HIS A 21 4.31 2.63 3.56
CA HIS A 21 5.42 3.52 3.24
C HIS A 21 5.44 3.84 1.74
N PRO A 22 5.74 5.08 1.34
CA PRO A 22 5.86 5.51 -0.06
C PRO A 22 7.17 4.98 -0.66
N ALA A 23 7.29 3.65 -0.70
CA ALA A 23 8.46 2.94 -1.19
C ALA A 23 7.98 1.82 -2.12
N PRO A 24 8.53 1.71 -3.35
CA PRO A 24 8.09 0.71 -4.33
C PRO A 24 8.27 -0.73 -3.81
N GLY A 25 9.31 -0.99 -3.01
CA GLY A 25 9.52 -2.30 -2.37
C GLY A 25 8.46 -2.67 -1.33
N CYS A 26 7.93 -1.68 -0.60
CA CYS A 26 6.85 -1.89 0.37
C CYS A 26 5.54 -2.22 -0.35
N LEU A 27 5.23 -1.53 -1.45
CA LEU A 27 4.06 -1.81 -2.28
C LEU A 27 4.10 -3.23 -2.84
N ALA A 28 5.20 -3.62 -3.51
CA ALA A 28 5.34 -4.95 -4.07
C ALA A 28 5.22 -6.07 -3.01
N LYS A 29 5.76 -5.85 -1.81
CA LYS A 29 5.64 -6.79 -0.69
C LYS A 29 4.20 -6.88 -0.18
N ALA A 30 3.50 -5.77 -0.07
CA ALA A 30 2.09 -5.71 0.36
C ALA A 30 1.16 -6.41 -0.64
N GLU A 31 1.39 -6.21 -1.94
CA GLU A 31 0.65 -6.89 -3.01
C GLU A 31 0.88 -8.41 -2.97
N ARG A 32 2.15 -8.84 -2.94
CA ARG A 32 2.51 -10.26 -2.91
C ARG A 32 1.93 -10.98 -1.70
N LYS A 33 1.91 -10.33 -0.54
CA LYS A 33 1.36 -10.89 0.71
C LYS A 33 -0.16 -10.75 0.85
N ARG A 34 -0.86 -10.16 -0.12
CA ARG A 34 -2.30 -9.83 -0.02
C ARG A 34 -2.62 -9.05 1.28
N ALA A 35 -1.77 -8.07 1.61
CA ALA A 35 -1.92 -7.27 2.82
C ALA A 35 -3.16 -6.36 2.75
N PHE A 36 -3.48 -5.80 1.58
CA PHE A 36 -4.62 -4.88 1.42
C PHE A 36 -5.99 -5.54 1.62
N PRO A 37 -6.31 -6.70 1.00
CA PRO A 37 -7.59 -7.37 1.28
C PRO A 37 -7.77 -7.67 2.77
N ARG A 38 -6.68 -8.04 3.47
CA ARG A 38 -6.69 -8.28 4.91
C ARG A 38 -6.93 -7.00 5.72
N ALA A 39 -6.21 -5.92 5.42
CA ALA A 39 -6.33 -4.65 6.13
C ALA A 39 -7.69 -3.97 5.88
N LEU A 40 -8.19 -4.04 4.64
CA LEU A 40 -9.45 -3.42 4.22
C LEU A 40 -10.67 -4.33 4.43
N ARG A 41 -10.46 -5.58 4.87
CA ARG A 41 -11.51 -6.60 5.02
C ARG A 41 -12.34 -6.78 3.74
N ALA A 42 -11.69 -6.70 2.59
CA ALA A 42 -12.34 -6.88 1.30
C ALA A 42 -12.52 -8.37 1.00
N GLN A 43 -13.73 -8.76 0.60
CA GLN A 43 -14.01 -10.11 0.13
C GLN A 43 -13.64 -10.20 -1.36
N GLY A 44 -12.42 -10.65 -1.65
CA GLY A 44 -11.97 -10.96 -3.00
C GLY A 44 -10.70 -10.21 -3.45
N THR A 45 -10.44 -10.27 -4.75
CA THR A 45 -9.28 -9.63 -5.37
C THR A 45 -9.42 -8.12 -5.35
N LEU A 46 -8.37 -7.44 -4.92
CA LEU A 46 -8.24 -6.00 -5.01
C LEU A 46 -7.25 -5.64 -6.12
N GLU A 47 -7.65 -4.71 -6.97
CA GLU A 47 -6.87 -4.20 -8.09
C GLU A 47 -5.99 -3.04 -7.60
N ALA A 48 -4.67 -3.18 -7.80
CA ALA A 48 -3.63 -2.32 -7.23
C ALA A 48 -2.74 -1.64 -8.29
N ALA A 49 -3.05 -1.78 -9.58
CA ALA A 49 -2.30 -1.15 -10.66
C ALA A 49 -2.27 0.38 -10.50
N GLY A 50 -3.38 0.98 -10.09
CA GLY A 50 -3.44 2.43 -9.78
C GLY A 50 -2.51 2.87 -8.64
N LEU A 51 -2.09 1.97 -7.74
CA LEU A 51 -1.09 2.27 -6.72
C LEU A 51 0.33 2.27 -7.31
N ARG A 52 0.63 1.39 -8.27
CA ARG A 52 1.98 1.30 -8.88
C ARG A 52 2.31 2.51 -9.74
N GLU A 53 1.30 3.06 -10.40
CA GLU A 53 1.42 4.26 -11.25
C GLU A 53 1.46 5.56 -10.43
N HIS A 54 1.13 5.50 -9.14
CA HIS A 54 1.04 6.69 -8.30
C HIS A 54 2.43 7.24 -7.95
N VAL A 55 2.57 8.57 -8.00
CA VAL A 55 3.86 9.29 -7.88
C VAL A 55 4.62 8.95 -6.60
N ALA A 56 3.92 8.71 -5.48
CA ALA A 56 4.54 8.32 -4.21
C ALA A 56 5.25 6.96 -4.26
N PHE A 57 4.92 6.12 -5.25
CA PHE A 57 5.57 4.82 -5.48
C PHE A 57 6.42 4.81 -6.77
N ALA A 58 6.24 5.78 -7.67
CA ALA A 58 6.95 5.89 -8.93
C ALA A 58 8.34 6.55 -8.83
N ALA A 59 8.58 7.39 -7.81
CA ALA A 59 9.86 8.08 -7.64
C ALA A 59 10.85 7.30 -6.74
N PRO A 60 12.03 6.90 -7.23
CA PRO A 60 13.16 6.57 -6.39
C PRO A 60 13.87 7.86 -5.97
N THR A 61 13.17 8.78 -5.28
CA THR A 61 13.84 9.94 -4.69
C THR A 61 14.21 9.62 -3.25
N THR A 62 15.45 9.15 -3.15
CA THR A 62 16.39 9.31 -2.03
C THR A 62 15.85 9.05 -0.63
N GLU A 63 16.22 7.88 -0.13
CA GLU A 63 16.33 7.46 1.28
C GLU A 63 15.96 8.50 2.35
N ILE A 64 14.89 8.21 3.10
CA ILE A 64 14.88 8.37 4.57
C ILE A 64 14.15 7.16 5.18
N GLY A 65 14.94 6.26 5.78
CA GLY A 65 14.47 5.29 6.78
C GLY A 65 13.90 3.99 6.24
N SER A 66 14.78 3.02 5.98
CA SER A 66 14.43 1.61 6.19
C SER A 66 13.98 1.43 7.65
N GLY A 67 12.68 1.55 7.89
CA GLY A 67 12.03 0.96 9.03
C GLY A 67 11.96 -0.54 8.84
N THR A 68 13.12 -1.21 8.86
CA THR A 68 13.15 -2.60 9.29
C THR A 68 12.67 -2.57 10.74
N HIS A 69 11.39 -2.86 10.94
CA HIS A 69 10.94 -3.39 12.21
C HIS A 69 11.73 -4.69 12.40
N LEU A 70 12.90 -4.60 13.04
CA LEU A 70 13.43 -5.68 13.83
C LEU A 70 12.35 -5.94 14.88
N GLU A 71 11.64 -7.07 14.75
CA GLU A 71 11.00 -7.70 15.90
C GLU A 71 12.16 -8.23 16.75
N PRO A 72 12.43 -7.74 17.97
CA PRO A 72 13.09 -8.56 18.96
C PRO A 72 12.06 -9.58 19.47
N GLN A 73 12.57 -10.81 19.61
CA GLN A 73 11.93 -12.01 20.17
C GLN A 73 11.21 -11.74 21.50
#